data_AF-W2GXN1-F1
#
_entry.id   AF-W2GXN1-F1
#
_cell.length_a   1.000
_cell.length_b   1.000
_cell.length_c   1.000
_cell.angle_alpha   90.00
_cell.angle_beta   90.00
_cell.angle_gamma   90.00
#
_symmetry.space_group_name_H-M   'P 1'
#
loop_
_entity.id
_entity.type
_entity.pdbx_description
1 polymer ?
#
loop_
_entity_poly.entity_id
_entity_poly.type
_entity_poly.pdbx_seq_one_letter_code
_entity_poly.pdbx_strand_id
1 'polypeptide(L)' 'ISKFMMDHLYDVVHIDEKWFNMYKGVARYCFAPDEGLPYRSTSNVRYIGKVKLLVAIARPQF' A
#
# COMPACT_ATOMS: atom_id res chain seq x y z
N ILE A 1 11.58 -26.78 6.62
CA ILE A 1 11.05 -25.77 7.56
C ILE A 1 9.61 -25.48 7.15
N SER A 2 8.68 -25.38 8.12
CA SER A 2 7.26 -25.00 7.98
C SER A 2 6.21 -26.06 7.54
N LYS A 3 6.13 -27.20 8.22
CA LYS A 3 4.84 -27.92 8.34
C LYS A 3 4.16 -27.61 9.68
N PHE A 4 4.94 -27.52 10.76
CA PHE A 4 4.44 -27.31 12.13
C PHE A 4 3.98 -25.88 12.47
N MET A 5 4.26 -24.87 11.64
CA MET A 5 3.99 -23.46 11.99
C MET A 5 2.65 -22.93 11.45
N MET A 6 1.97 -23.70 10.60
CA MET A 6 0.77 -23.25 9.88
C MET A 6 -0.55 -23.81 10.48
N ASP A 7 -0.47 -24.79 11.38
CA ASP A 7 -1.67 -25.42 11.97
C ASP A 7 -2.42 -24.52 12.95
N HIS A 8 -1.79 -23.46 13.47
CA HIS A 8 -2.47 -22.46 14.31
C HIS A 8 -3.12 -21.31 13.52
N LEU A 9 -2.93 -21.23 12.20
CA LEU A 9 -3.45 -20.13 11.36
C LEU A 9 -4.82 -20.44 10.73
N TYR A 10 -5.40 -21.63 10.98
CA TYR A 10 -6.71 -22.01 10.42
C TYR A 10 -7.87 -21.22 11.04
N ASP A 11 -7.77 -20.87 12.33
CA ASP A 11 -8.81 -20.13 13.08
C ASP A 11 -8.44 -18.66 13.35
N VAL A 12 -7.40 -18.15 12.68
CA VAL A 12 -6.93 -16.78 12.90
C VAL A 12 -7.40 -15.88 11.77
N VAL A 13 -8.11 -14.81 12.14
CA VAL A 13 -8.45 -13.71 11.25
C VAL A 13 -7.57 -12.52 11.61
N HIS A 14 -6.76 -12.05 10.66
CA HIS A 14 -5.96 -10.85 10.82
C HIS A 14 -6.77 -9.63 10.43
N ILE A 15 -7.01 -8.73 11.39
CA ILE A 15 -7.66 -7.45 11.17
C ILE A 15 -6.60 -6.36 11.23
N ASP A 16 -6.54 -5.52 10.20
CA ASP A 16 -5.62 -4.39 10.14
C ASP A 16 -6.35 -3.11 9.70
N GLU A 17 -5.94 -1.98 10.28
CA GLU A 17 -6.37 -0.66 9.88
C GLU A 17 -5.16 0.13 9.35
N LYS A 18 -5.25 0.55 8.09
CA LYS A 18 -4.16 1.29 7.44
C LYS A 18 -4.65 2.57 6.77
N TRP A 19 -3.90 3.65 6.98
CA TRP A 19 -4.11 4.93 6.31
C TRP A 19 -3.33 5.00 5.01
N PHE A 20 -4.01 5.29 3.91
CA PHE A 20 -3.45 5.54 2.60
C PHE A 20 -3.60 7.01 2.24
N ASN A 21 -2.50 7.69 1.95
CA ASN A 21 -2.54 9.05 1.40
C ASN A 21 -3.03 8.97 -0.05
N MET A 22 -3.96 9.84 -0.45
CA MET A 22 -4.47 9.93 -1.83
C MET A 22 -3.47 10.57 -2.81
N TYR A 23 -2.19 10.56 -2.47
CA TYR A 23 -1.12 11.14 -3.26
C TYR A 23 -0.11 10.06 -3.66
N LYS A 24 0.32 10.12 -4.92
CA LYS A 24 1.36 9.24 -5.45
C LYS A 24 2.72 9.93 -5.28
N GLY A 25 3.40 9.64 -4.17
CA GLY A 25 4.72 10.19 -3.85
C GLY A 25 5.81 9.94 -4.89
N VAL A 26 5.68 8.83 -5.61
CA VAL A 26 6.59 8.45 -6.70
C VAL A 26 5.74 8.12 -7.93
N ALA A 27 5.62 9.06 -8.87
CA ALA A 27 5.28 8.70 -10.25
C ALA A 27 6.58 8.61 -11.05
N ARG A 28 6.81 7.45 -11.67
CA ARG A 28 7.84 7.27 -12.69
C ARG A 28 7.29 7.82 -13.99
N TYR A 29 8.05 8.70 -14.62
CA TYR A 29 7.75 9.22 -15.94
C TYR A 29 8.80 8.65 -16.90
N CYS A 30 8.36 8.27 -18.09
CA CYS A 30 9.26 7.91 -19.19
C CYS A 30 9.40 9.16 -20.06
N PHE A 31 10.62 9.69 -20.18
CA PHE A 31 10.92 10.87 -21.01
C PHE A 31 11.70 10.46 -22.25
N ALA A 32 11.55 11.25 -23.31
CA ALA A 32 12.50 11.24 -24.42
C ALA A 32 13.85 11.86 -23.95
N PRO A 33 14.98 11.54 -24.59
CA PRO A 33 16.30 12.05 -24.20
C PRO A 33 16.40 13.59 -24.15
N ASP A 34 15.54 14.26 -24.91
CA ASP A 34 15.56 15.71 -25.13
C ASP A 34 14.53 16.46 -24.26
N GLU A 35 13.73 15.73 -23.47
CA GLU A 35 12.65 16.29 -22.68
C GLU A 35 13.12 16.60 -21.25
N GLY A 36 12.83 17.82 -20.77
CA GLY A 36 13.19 18.27 -19.43
C GLY A 36 12.38 17.57 -18.33
N LEU A 37 12.99 17.46 -17.15
CA LEU A 37 12.30 16.95 -15.95
C LEU A 37 11.02 17.76 -15.68
N PRO A 38 9.88 17.11 -15.37
CA PRO A 38 8.66 17.82 -15.06
C PRO A 38 8.81 18.48 -13.70
N TYR A 39 8.41 19.74 -13.65
CA TYR A 39 8.29 20.43 -12.38
C TYR A 39 7.23 19.75 -11.51
N ARG A 40 7.62 19.34 -10.30
CA ARG A 40 6.71 18.83 -9.27
C ARG A 40 6.58 19.82 -8.13
N SER A 41 5.41 20.44 -7.99
CA SER A 41 4.98 20.99 -6.72
C SER A 41 4.27 19.88 -5.93
N THR A 42 4.84 19.45 -4.80
CA THR A 42 4.17 18.54 -3.88
C THR A 42 3.60 19.35 -2.72
N SER A 43 2.28 19.36 -2.57
CA SER A 43 1.64 19.94 -1.40
C SER A 43 2.10 19.21 -0.13
N ASN A 44 2.17 19.91 1.00
CA ASN A 44 2.57 19.31 2.27
C ASN A 44 1.68 18.10 2.61
N VAL A 45 2.29 16.97 2.94
CA VAL A 45 1.66 15.68 3.23
C VAL A 45 0.58 15.72 4.33
N ARG A 46 0.56 16.76 5.17
CA ARG A 46 -0.51 16.98 6.16
C ARG A 46 -1.85 17.37 5.55
N TYR A 47 -1.86 18.02 4.39
CA TYR A 47 -3.09 18.50 3.73
C TYR A 47 -3.58 17.57 2.62
N ILE A 48 -2.87 16.46 2.39
CA ILE A 48 -3.26 15.46 1.41
C ILE A 48 -4.39 14.62 2.02
N GLY A 49 -5.49 14.48 1.27
CA GLY A 49 -6.60 13.61 1.65
C GLY A 49 -6.13 12.19 1.96
N LYS A 50 -6.68 11.58 3.01
CA LYS A 50 -6.32 10.23 3.43
C LYS A 50 -7.55 9.35 3.44
N VAL A 51 -7.39 8.10 3.00
CA VAL A 51 -8.41 7.06 3.06
C VAL A 51 -7.96 6.02 4.07
N LYS A 52 -8.87 5.60 4.95
CA LYS A 52 -8.66 4.42 5.80
C LYS A 52 -9.13 3.17 5.10
N LEU A 53 -8.33 2.13 5.18
CA LEU A 53 -8.73 0.80 4.80
C LEU A 53 -8.73 -0.08 6.05
N LEU A 54 -9.90 -0.64 6.38
CA LEU A 54 -10.05 -1.70 7.37
C LEU A 54 -10.20 -3.01 6.60
N VAL A 55 -9.30 -3.97 6.85
CA VAL A 55 -9.31 -5.27 6.16
C VAL A 55 -9.25 -6.39 7.18
N ALA A 56 -10.04 -7.43 6.94
CA ALA A 56 -9.89 -8.72 7.59
C ALA A 56 -9.40 -9.74 6.56
N ILE A 57 -8.27 -10.39 6.82
CA ILE A 57 -7.71 -11.46 5.99
C ILE A 57 -7.68 -12.73 6.81
N ALA A 58 -8.24 -13.79 6.25
CA ALA A 58 -8.09 -15.15 6.73
C ALA A 58 -7.33 -15.97 5.69
N ARG A 59 -6.77 -17.10 6.12
CA ARG A 59 -6.10 -18.02 5.19
C ARG A 59 -7.11 -18.58 4.16
N PRO A 60 -6.77 -18.63 2.86
CA PRO A 60 -7.60 -19.30 1.86
C PRO A 60 -7.79 -20.78 2.18
N GLN A 61 -9.02 -21.27 2.14
CA GLN A 61 -9.38 -22.64 2.51
C GLN A 61 -9.60 -23.57 1.30
N PHE A 62 -9.35 -23.11 0.06
CA PHE A 62 -9.60 -23.85 -1.18
C PHE A 62 -8.41 -23.76 -2.14
#